data_AF-A0AAJ1ZR03-F1
#
_entry.id   AF-A0AAJ1ZR03-F1
#
_cell.length_a   1.000
_cell.length_b   1.000
_cell.length_c   1.000
_cell.angle_alpha   90.00
_cell.angle_beta   90.00
_cell.angle_gamma   90.00
#
_symmetry.space_group_name_H-M   'P 1'
#
loop_
_entity.id
_entity.type
_entity.pdbx_description
1 polymer ?
#
loop_
_entity_poly.entity_id
_entity_poly.type
_entity_poly.pdbx_seq_one_letter_code
_entity_poly.pdbx_strand_id
1 'polypeptide(L)'
;MTHVAVQRKAATILGKLAASINVRAGDARQLVTMYERFGEFEMRAELESLFGIADLQLLATETDEAVKAAIQMKRADMNLTGAAITTRLRNQHA
;
A
#
# COMPACT_ATOMS: atom_id res chain seq x y z
N MET A 1 -9.57 -15.25 24.87
CA MET A 1 -8.32 -14.74 24.26
C MET A 1 -8.59 -13.30 23.84
N THR A 2 -7.80 -12.33 24.28
CA THR A 2 -8.03 -10.92 23.92
C THR A 2 -7.65 -10.67 22.45
N HIS A 3 -8.28 -9.69 21.79
CA HIS A 3 -8.05 -9.34 20.39
C HIS A 3 -6.55 -9.12 20.07
N VAL A 4 -5.82 -8.54 21.03
CA VAL A 4 -4.37 -8.30 20.97
C VAL A 4 -3.55 -9.60 20.92
N ALA A 5 -3.96 -10.65 21.65
CA ALA A 5 -3.26 -11.93 21.66
C ALA A 5 -3.40 -12.66 20.31
N VAL A 6 -4.58 -12.55 19.67
CA VAL A 6 -4.84 -13.11 18.34
C VAL A 6 -3.99 -12.40 17.28
N GLN A 7 -3.93 -11.07 17.31
CA GLN A 7 -3.10 -10.27 16.41
C GLN A 7 -1.60 -10.61 16.52
N ARG A 8 -1.06 -10.76 17.74
CA ARG A 8 0.34 -11.18 17.94
C ARG A 8 0.63 -12.57 17.36
N LYS A 9 -0.30 -13.51 17.52
CA LYS A 9 -0.16 -14.87 16.99
C LYS A 9 -0.17 -14.86 15.46
N ALA A 10 -1.08 -14.11 14.85
CA ALA A 10 -1.14 -13.94 13.39
C ALA A 10 0.14 -13.30 12.84
N ALA A 11 0.62 -12.21 13.44
CA ALA A 11 1.88 -11.56 13.05
C ALA A 11 3.08 -12.50 13.17
N THR A 12 3.13 -13.34 14.21
CA THR A 12 4.20 -14.34 14.38
C THR A 12 4.16 -15.41 13.28
N ILE A 13 2.97 -15.88 12.90
CA ILE A 13 2.80 -16.87 11.83
C ILE A 13 3.19 -16.27 10.47
N LEU A 14 2.73 -15.05 10.18
CA LEU A 14 3.08 -14.31 8.95
C LEU A 14 4.59 -14.05 8.86
N GLY A 15 5.24 -13.69 9.97
CA GLY A 15 6.68 -13.50 10.02
C GLY A 15 7.47 -14.79 9.72
N LYS A 16 7.02 -15.93 10.25
CA LYS A 16 7.61 -17.25 9.96
C LYS A 16 7.42 -17.66 8.49
N LEU A 17 6.23 -17.40 7.94
CA LEU A 17 5.93 -17.68 6.54
C LEU A 17 6.77 -16.80 5.59
N ALA A 18 6.86 -15.50 5.87
CA ALA A 18 7.70 -14.58 5.10
C ALA A 18 9.17 -15.04 5.08
N ALA A 19 9.70 -15.45 6.24
CA ALA A 19 11.05 -15.99 6.34
C ALA A 19 11.22 -17.28 5.52
N SER A 20 10.21 -18.17 5.48
CA SER A 20 10.29 -19.42 4.72
C SER A 20 10.27 -19.22 3.20
N ILE A 21 9.84 -18.06 2.72
CA ILE A 21 9.86 -17.67 1.30
C ILE A 21 10.95 -16.62 0.99
N ASN A 22 11.96 -16.48 1.86
CA ASN A 22 13.06 -15.50 1.74
C ASN A 22 12.62 -14.03 1.64
N VAL A 23 11.44 -13.68 2.17
CA VAL A 23 11.01 -12.29 2.29
C VAL A 23 11.58 -11.70 3.57
N ARG A 24 12.27 -10.57 3.47
CA ARG A 24 12.81 -9.87 4.64
C ARG A 24 11.65 -9.37 5.51
N ALA A 25 11.84 -9.41 6.82
CA ALA A 25 10.82 -8.98 7.78
C ALA A 25 10.32 -7.53 7.54
N GLY A 26 11.20 -6.64 7.07
CA GLY A 26 10.82 -5.28 6.67
C GLY A 26 9.83 -5.26 5.49
N ASP A 27 10.14 -6.04 4.45
CA ASP A 27 9.32 -6.15 3.24
C ASP A 27 7.93 -6.76 3.57
N ALA A 28 7.89 -7.78 4.44
CA ALA A 28 6.64 -8.39 4.90
C ALA A 28 5.76 -7.41 5.69
N ARG A 29 6.37 -6.57 6.54
CA ARG A 29 5.63 -5.57 7.32
C ARG A 29 5.00 -4.52 6.41
N GLN A 30 5.74 -4.06 5.39
CA GLN A 30 5.23 -3.10 4.42
C GLN A 30 4.04 -3.68 3.63
N LEU A 31 4.12 -4.94 3.22
CA LEU A 31 3.01 -5.62 2.55
C LEU A 31 1.77 -5.68 3.45
N VAL A 32 1.92 -6.06 4.72
CA VAL A 32 0.78 -6.08 5.66
C VAL A 32 0.15 -4.70 5.79
N THR A 33 0.94 -3.64 5.96
CA THR A 33 0.42 -2.26 6.04
C THR A 33 -0.33 -1.85 4.78
N MET A 34 0.15 -2.22 3.59
CA MET A 34 -0.57 -1.97 2.33
C MET A 34 -1.91 -2.72 2.28
N TYR A 35 -1.92 -3.99 2.67
CA TYR A 35 -3.14 -4.80 2.71
C TYR A 35 -4.14 -4.27 3.74
N GLU A 36 -3.70 -3.78 4.89
CA GLU A 36 -4.58 -3.15 5.87
C GLU A 36 -5.15 -1.82 5.35
N ARG A 37 -4.33 -1.01 4.67
CA ARG A 37 -4.75 0.30 4.14
C ARG A 37 -5.73 0.19 2.98
N PHE A 38 -5.46 -0.73 2.05
CA PHE A 38 -6.22 -0.88 0.81
C PHE A 38 -7.16 -2.08 0.80
N GLY A 39 -7.21 -2.87 1.88
CA GLY A 39 -7.99 -4.11 1.96
C GLY A 39 -9.47 -3.91 1.63
N GLU A 40 -10.05 -2.84 2.15
CA GLU A 40 -11.44 -2.42 1.96
C GLU A 40 -11.57 -1.18 1.06
N PHE A 41 -10.50 -0.79 0.36
CA PHE A 41 -10.53 0.39 -0.50
C PHE A 41 -11.38 0.09 -1.75
N GLU A 42 -12.38 0.92 -2.00
CA GLU A 42 -13.37 0.75 -3.06
C GLU A 42 -12.73 0.52 -4.44
N MET A 43 -11.64 1.24 -4.75
CA MET A 43 -10.94 1.16 -6.04
C MET A 43 -9.69 0.29 -5.99
N ARG A 44 -9.61 -0.67 -5.06
CA ARG A 44 -8.44 -1.53 -4.83
C ARG A 44 -7.99 -2.30 -6.09
N ALA A 45 -8.93 -2.82 -6.87
CA ALA A 45 -8.58 -3.53 -8.10
C ALA A 45 -7.89 -2.61 -9.11
N GLU A 46 -8.28 -1.34 -9.12
CA GLU A 46 -7.84 -0.35 -10.09
C GLU A 46 -6.45 0.22 -9.78
N LEU A 47 -6.28 0.90 -8.64
CA LEU A 47 -5.49 0.26 -7.60
C LEU A 47 -4.20 -0.49 -7.99
N GLU A 48 -4.27 -1.79 -7.71
CA GLU A 48 -3.27 -2.81 -7.97
C GLU A 48 -2.97 -3.01 -9.47
N SER A 49 -3.89 -2.65 -10.37
CA SER A 49 -3.64 -2.74 -11.83
C SER A 49 -2.76 -1.62 -12.39
N LEU A 50 -2.82 -0.43 -11.78
CA LEU A 50 -2.15 0.77 -12.27
C LEU A 50 -0.78 0.99 -11.62
N PHE A 51 -0.59 0.45 -10.41
CA PHE A 51 0.56 0.75 -9.57
C PHE A 51 1.29 -0.51 -9.14
N GLY A 52 2.63 -0.47 -9.25
CA GLY A 52 3.48 -1.51 -8.69
C GLY A 52 3.60 -1.39 -7.17
N ILE A 53 4.16 -2.42 -6.53
CA ILE A 53 4.31 -2.50 -5.06
C ILE A 53 5.00 -1.26 -4.48
N ALA A 54 6.06 -0.76 -5.11
CA ALA A 54 6.79 0.42 -4.62
C ALA A 54 5.92 1.70 -4.61
N ASP A 55 5.06 1.89 -5.63
CA ASP A 55 4.17 3.05 -5.70
C ASP A 55 3.03 2.91 -4.68
N LEU A 56 2.49 1.70 -4.51
CA LEU A 56 1.47 1.41 -3.51
C LEU A 56 1.97 1.67 -2.09
N GLN A 57 3.24 1.40 -1.79
CA GLN A 57 3.84 1.73 -0.49
C GLN A 57 3.83 3.24 -0.23
N LEU A 58 4.10 4.06 -1.25
CA LEU A 58 4.04 5.51 -1.12
C LEU A 58 2.60 5.99 -0.95
N LEU A 59 1.67 5.45 -1.73
CA LEU A 59 0.25 5.83 -1.66
C LEU A 59 -0.42 5.36 -0.36
N ALA A 60 0.10 4.33 0.31
CA ALA A 60 -0.45 3.84 1.56
C ALA A 60 -0.38 4.86 2.71
N THR A 61 0.49 5.89 2.60
CA THR A 61 0.58 6.98 3.57
C THR A 61 -0.35 8.15 3.28
N GLU A 62 -1.07 8.14 2.16
CA GLU A 62 -1.89 9.24 1.69
C GLU A 62 -3.38 9.02 2.01
N THR A 63 -4.20 10.08 1.92
CA THR A 63 -5.66 10.01 2.15
C THR A 63 -6.39 9.33 0.99
N ASP A 64 -7.64 8.91 1.21
CA ASP A 64 -8.44 8.27 0.15
C ASP A 64 -8.67 9.20 -1.04
N GLU A 65 -8.87 10.49 -0.80
CA GLU A 65 -9.03 11.51 -1.84
C GLU A 65 -7.75 11.63 -2.68
N ALA A 66 -6.59 11.66 -2.02
CA ALA A 66 -5.29 11.73 -2.69
C ALA A 66 -5.02 10.47 -3.52
N VAL A 67 -5.39 9.28 -3.03
CA VAL A 67 -5.27 8.02 -3.76
C VAL A 67 -6.21 8.00 -4.98
N LYS A 68 -7.45 8.49 -4.84
CA LYS A 68 -8.39 8.64 -5.96
C LYS A 68 -7.83 9.61 -7.00
N ALA A 69 -7.23 10.71 -6.59
CA ALA A 69 -6.55 11.65 -7.50
C ALA A 69 -5.33 11.00 -8.18
N ALA A 70 -4.53 10.21 -7.46
CA ALA A 70 -3.40 9.46 -8.01
C ALA A 70 -3.82 8.54 -9.17
N ILE A 71 -4.91 7.80 -8.97
CA ILE A 71 -5.50 6.93 -9.98
C ILE A 71 -5.88 7.72 -11.23
N GLN A 72 -6.54 8.87 -11.08
CA GLN A 72 -6.92 9.72 -12.20
C GLN A 72 -5.68 10.26 -12.95
N MET A 73 -4.64 10.67 -12.22
CA MET A 73 -3.38 11.12 -12.83
C MET A 73 -2.70 10.02 -13.65
N LYS A 74 -2.62 8.80 -13.10
CA LYS A 74 -2.00 7.64 -13.77
C LYS A 74 -2.80 7.16 -14.98
N ARG A 75 -4.12 7.30 -14.95
CA ARG A 75 -4.99 7.07 -16.12
C ARG A 75 -4.76 8.08 -17.24
N ALA A 76 -4.57 9.35 -16.88
CA ALA A 76 -4.31 10.41 -17.85
C ALA A 76 -2.93 10.27 -18.50
N ASP A 77 -1.94 9.76 -17.77
CA ASP A 77 -0.60 9.48 -18.28
C ASP A 77 -0.01 8.23 -17.59
N MET A 78 -0.03 7.10 -18.31
CA MET A 78 0.45 5.82 -17.80
C MET A 78 1.96 5.78 -17.54
N ASN A 79 2.73 6.72 -18.10
CA ASN A 79 4.17 6.80 -17.89
C ASN A 79 4.55 7.52 -16.59
N LEU A 80 3.59 8.14 -15.90
CA LEU A 80 3.84 8.77 -14.61
C LEU A 80 4.28 7.77 -13.55
N THR A 81 5.44 7.98 -12.95
CA THR A 81 5.91 7.18 -11.81
C THR A 81 5.11 7.53 -10.55
N GLY A 82 4.96 6.59 -9.61
CA GLY A 82 4.29 6.89 -8.34
C GLY A 82 4.96 8.02 -7.58
N ALA A 83 6.30 8.11 -7.60
CA ALA A 83 7.04 9.23 -7.01
C ALA A 83 6.64 10.59 -7.58
N ALA A 84 6.51 10.71 -8.91
CA ALA A 84 6.06 11.95 -9.54
C ALA A 84 4.62 12.30 -9.15
N ILE A 85 3.76 11.30 -9.01
CA ILE A 85 2.38 11.46 -8.55
C ILE A 85 2.36 11.93 -7.09
N THR A 86 3.15 11.33 -6.18
CA THR A 86 3.20 11.77 -4.77
C THR A 86 3.71 13.20 -4.64
N THR A 87 4.72 13.59 -5.44
CA THR A 87 5.20 14.99 -5.47
C THR A 87 4.10 15.95 -5.93
N ARG A 88 3.32 15.60 -6.96
CA ARG A 88 2.21 16.43 -7.43
C ARG A 88 1.10 16.56 -6.39
N LEU A 89 0.74 15.48 -5.71
CA LEU A 89 -0.26 15.48 -4.64
C LEU A 89 0.16 16.41 -3.50
N ARG A 90 1.41 16.32 -3.04
CA ARG A 90 1.94 17.19 -1.98
C ARG A 90 1.91 18.67 -2.36
N ASN A 91 2.23 19.00 -3.61
CA ASN A 91 2.21 20.37 -4.10
C ASN A 91 0.80 20.93 -4.30
N GLN A 92 -0.24 20.09 -4.36
CA GLN A 92 -1.64 20.54 -4.43
C GLN A 92 -2.24 20.88 -3.05
N HIS A 93 -1.57 20.49 -1.97
CA HIS A 93 -1.98 20.74 -0.59
C HIS A 93 -1.07 21.75 0.14
N ALA A 94 -0.11 22.37 -0.56
CA ALA A 94 0.76 23.45 -0.08
C ALA A 94 0.19 24.83 -0.49
#